data_AF-A0A2I1I3B0-F1
#
_entry.id   AF-A0A2I1I3B0-F1
#
_cell.length_a   1.000
_cell.length_b   1.000
_cell.length_c   1.000
_cell.angle_alpha   90.00
_cell.angle_beta   90.00
_cell.angle_gamma   90.00
#
_symmetry.space_group_name_H-M   'P 1'
#
loop_
_entity.id
_entity.type
_entity.pdbx_description
1 polymer ?
#
loop_
_entity_poly.entity_id
_entity_poly.type
_entity_poly.pdbx_seq_one_letter_code
_entity_poly.pdbx_strand_id
1 'polypeptide(L)' 'MAFSIRLSEKERKLATSYSHLHGISLGEAFKQALFERIEDEYDVQIAQEALDEWARDGYKTRPIEELWEECGL' A
#
# COMPACT_ATOMS: atom_id res chain seq x y z
N MET A 1 3.72 7.79 21.16
CA MET A 1 5.07 7.21 21.02
C MET A 1 5.84 8.05 20.01
N ALA A 2 7.09 8.40 20.26
CA ALA A 2 7.90 9.22 19.35
C ALA A 2 9.15 8.45 18.93
N PHE A 3 9.46 8.48 17.64
CA PHE A 3 10.65 7.87 17.05
C PHE A 3 11.50 8.96 16.39
N SER A 4 12.82 8.82 16.50
CA SER A 4 13.78 9.77 15.93
C SER A 4 14.57 9.09 14.84
N ILE A 5 14.56 9.69 13.65
CA ILE A 5 15.30 9.22 12.48
C ILE A 5 16.48 10.17 12.28
N ARG A 6 17.70 9.63 12.25
CA ARG A 6 18.88 10.41 11.87
C ARG A 6 18.96 10.48 10.35
N LEU A 7 19.10 11.70 9.84
CA LEU A 7 19.24 11.97 8.42
C LEU A 7 20.54 12.77 8.21
N SER A 8 21.25 12.44 7.16
CA SER A 8 22.28 13.32 6.59
C SER A 8 21.65 14.62 6.10
N GLU A 9 22.49 15.63 5.86
CA GLU A 9 22.02 16.92 5.33
C GLU A 9 21.33 16.76 3.96
N LYS A 10 21.84 15.85 3.11
CA LYS A 10 21.28 15.57 1.78
C LYS A 10 19.89 14.92 1.88
N GLU A 11 19.75 13.90 2.70
CA GLU A 11 18.46 13.21 2.90
C GLU A 11 17.42 14.15 3.49
N ARG A 12 17.82 14.99 4.46
CA ARG A 12 16.93 16.02 5.02
C ARG A 12 16.46 17.00 3.95
N LYS A 13 17.37 17.54 3.13
CA LYS A 13 17.00 18.48 2.04
C LYS A 13 16.02 17.83 1.05
N LEU A 14 16.25 16.58 0.69
CA LEU A 14 15.37 15.83 -0.21
C LEU A 14 13.98 15.66 0.40
N ALA A 15 13.90 15.10 1.61
CA ALA A 15 12.64 14.81 2.28
C ALA A 15 11.86 16.10 2.63
N THR A 16 12.54 17.18 2.99
CA THR A 16 11.91 18.49 3.19
C THR A 16 11.32 19.03 1.89
N SER A 17 12.07 18.97 0.78
CA SER A 17 11.58 19.42 -0.53
C SER A 17 10.33 18.64 -0.97
N TYR A 18 10.31 17.32 -0.75
CA TYR A 18 9.14 16.48 -0.98
C TYR A 18 7.96 16.94 -0.11
N SER A 19 8.14 17.03 1.21
CA SER A 19 7.04 17.42 2.12
C SER A 19 6.46 18.80 1.80
N HIS A 20 7.30 19.76 1.39
CA HIS A 20 6.86 21.09 0.97
C HIS A 20 6.05 21.07 -0.32
N LEU A 21 6.49 20.28 -1.32
CA LEU A 21 5.77 20.12 -2.58
C LEU A 21 4.36 19.55 -2.36
N HIS A 22 4.22 18.63 -1.41
CA HIS A 22 2.97 17.97 -1.07
C HIS A 22 2.16 18.70 0.02
N GLY A 23 2.66 19.82 0.56
CA GLY A 23 1.95 20.60 1.58
C GLY A 23 1.76 19.88 2.93
N ILE A 24 2.60 18.89 3.23
CA ILE A 24 2.52 18.05 4.44
C ILE A 24 3.75 18.23 5.33
N SER A 25 3.66 17.78 6.58
CA SER A 25 4.81 17.79 7.49
C SER A 25 5.84 16.70 7.10
N LEU A 26 7.11 16.91 7.47
CA LEU A 26 8.16 15.90 7.22
C LEU A 26 7.82 14.55 7.88
N GLY A 27 7.28 14.57 9.10
CA GLY A 27 6.87 13.36 9.81
C GLY A 27 5.66 12.66 9.18
N GLU A 28 4.79 13.41 8.50
CA GLU A 28 3.67 12.86 7.76
C GLU A 28 4.11 12.21 6.45
N ALA A 29 5.02 12.86 5.72
CA ALA A 29 5.66 12.25 4.54
C ALA A 29 6.32 10.90 4.88
N PHE A 30 7.06 10.83 5.99
CA PHE A 30 7.66 9.55 6.44
C PHE A 30 6.61 8.51 6.85
N LYS A 31 5.53 8.90 7.53
CA LYS A 31 4.47 7.98 7.91
C LYS A 31 3.77 7.41 6.67
N GLN A 32 3.38 8.28 5.74
CA GLN A 32 2.71 7.87 4.50
C GLN A 32 3.60 6.93 3.70
N ALA A 33 4.86 7.29 3.45
CA ALA A 33 5.77 6.44 2.69
C ALA A 33 6.02 5.06 3.36
N LEU A 34 6.03 5.00 4.69
CA LEU A 34 6.15 3.72 5.40
C LEU A 34 4.89 2.87 5.24
N PHE A 35 3.71 3.45 5.44
CA PHE A 35 2.45 2.69 5.35
C PHE A 35 2.12 2.30 3.91
N GLU A 36 2.38 3.14 2.93
CA GLU A 36 2.25 2.82 1.50
C GLU A 36 3.08 1.59 1.14
N ARG A 37 4.34 1.52 1.60
CA ARG A 37 5.18 0.34 1.36
C ARG A 37 4.68 -0.92 2.08
N ILE A 38 4.09 -0.77 3.28
CA ILE A 38 3.49 -1.91 4.00
C ILE A 38 2.23 -2.40 3.27
N GLU A 39 1.41 -1.47 2.78
CA GLU A 39 0.20 -1.75 2.01
C GLU A 39 0.55 -2.47 0.71
N ASP A 40 1.53 -1.98 -0.06
CA ASP A 40 2.03 -2.64 -1.27
C ASP A 40 2.46 -4.10 -1.02
N GLU A 41 3.24 -4.33 0.04
CA GLU A 41 3.70 -5.68 0.40
C GLU A 41 2.53 -6.60 0.82
N TYR A 42 1.55 -6.04 1.55
CA TYR A 42 0.36 -6.76 1.97
C TYR A 42 -0.55 -7.11 0.79
N ASP A 43 -0.81 -6.16 -0.11
CA ASP A 43 -1.66 -6.34 -1.28
C ASP A 43 -1.10 -7.40 -2.23
N VAL A 44 0.23 -7.41 -2.43
CA VAL A 44 0.90 -8.46 -3.21
C VAL A 44 0.68 -9.84 -2.59
N GLN A 45 0.78 -9.95 -1.25
CA GLN A 45 0.55 -11.22 -0.58
C GLN A 45 -0.90 -11.69 -0.73
N ILE A 46 -1.89 -10.81 -0.50
CA ILE A 46 -3.30 -11.15 -0.64
C ILE A 46 -3.64 -11.56 -2.09
N ALA A 47 -3.10 -10.85 -3.08
CA ALA A 47 -3.29 -11.20 -4.48
C ALA A 47 -2.72 -12.59 -4.79
N GLN A 48 -1.54 -12.92 -4.25
CA GLN A 48 -0.94 -14.25 -4.43
C GLN A 48 -1.78 -15.35 -3.75
N GLU A 49 -2.29 -15.11 -2.55
CA GLU A 49 -3.15 -16.06 -1.84
C GLU A 49 -4.43 -16.34 -2.63
N ALA A 50 -5.07 -15.31 -3.19
CA ALA A 50 -6.25 -15.44 -4.04
C ALA A 50 -5.96 -16.23 -5.33
N LEU A 51 -4.80 -15.99 -5.96
CA LEU A 51 -4.37 -16.76 -7.15
C LEU A 51 -4.13 -18.23 -6.81
N ASP A 52 -3.50 -18.53 -5.68
CA ASP A 52 -3.24 -19.90 -5.25
C ASP A 52 -4.54 -20.63 -4.92
N GLU A 53 -5.51 -19.96 -4.31
CA GLU A 53 -6.85 -20.51 -4.06
C GLU A 53 -7.58 -20.82 -5.37
N TRP A 54 -7.58 -19.89 -6.31
CA TRP A 54 -8.18 -20.07 -7.63
C TRP A 54 -7.54 -21.23 -8.40
N ALA A 55 -6.21 -21.35 -8.33
CA ALA A 55 -5.47 -22.46 -8.93
C ALA A 55 -5.83 -23.81 -8.27
N ARG A 56 -6.00 -23.84 -6.94
CA ARG A 56 -6.44 -25.05 -6.20
C ARG A 56 -7.85 -25.48 -6.56
N ASP A 57 -8.75 -24.55 -6.89
CA ASP A 57 -10.10 -24.86 -7.36
C ASP A 57 -10.14 -25.24 -8.86
N GLY A 58 -8.99 -25.33 -9.52
CA GLY A 58 -8.89 -25.75 -10.92
C GLY A 58 -9.27 -24.66 -11.91
N TYR A 59 -9.02 -23.40 -11.55
CA TYR A 59 -9.28 -22.23 -12.39
C TYR A 59 -10.76 -22.05 -12.77
N LYS A 60 -11.67 -22.46 -11.88
CA LYS A 60 -13.10 -22.25 -12.11
C LYS A 60 -13.41 -20.77 -12.21
N THR A 61 -14.28 -20.44 -13.13
CA THR A 61 -14.80 -19.08 -13.31
C THR A 61 -16.30 -19.10 -13.06
N ARG A 62 -16.82 -17.95 -12.65
CA ARG A 62 -18.25 -17.71 -12.51
C ARG A 62 -18.61 -16.41 -13.24
N PRO A 63 -19.88 -16.23 -13.64
CA PRO A 63 -20.37 -14.98 -14.21
C PRO A 63 -20.10 -13.78 -13.30
N ILE A 64 -19.81 -12.61 -13.88
CA ILE A 64 -19.51 -11.37 -13.13
C ILE A 64 -20.75 -10.87 -12.37
N GLU A 65 -21.94 -11.22 -12.86
CA GLU A 65 -23.23 -10.88 -12.27
C GLU A 65 -23.35 -11.41 -10.84
N GLU A 66 -22.86 -12.62 -10.56
CA GLU A 66 -22.85 -13.20 -9.21
C GLU A 66 -22.00 -12.36 -8.23
N LEU A 67 -20.88 -11.79 -8.71
CA LEU A 67 -20.05 -10.90 -7.90
C LEU A 67 -20.76 -9.57 -7.62
N TRP A 68 -21.46 -9.00 -8.60
CA TRP A 68 -22.19 -7.75 -8.40
C TRP A 68 -23.31 -7.91 -7.37
N GLU A 69 -24.08 -9.00 -7.44
CA GLU A 69 -25.10 -9.32 -6.43
C GLU A 69 -24.51 -9.42 -5.01
N GLU A 70 -23.36 -10.08 -4.85
CA GLU A 70 -22.64 -10.17 -3.57
C GLU A 70 -22.14 -8.80 -3.07
N CYS A 71 -21.71 -7.92 -3.97
CA CYS A 71 -21.25 -6.57 -3.64
C CYS A 71 -22.40 -5.55 -3.49
N GLY A 72 -23.64 -5.92 -3.80
CA GLY A 72 -24.80 -5.03 -3.79
C GLY A 72 -24.75 -3.96 -4.89
N LEU A 73 -24.15 -4.27 -6.04
CA LEU A 73 -24.03 -3.40 -7.22
C LEU A 73 -25.10 -3.69 -8.28
#